data_AF-A0A530L5P1-F1
#
_entry.id   AF-A0A530L5P1-F1
#
_cell.length_a   1.000
_cell.length_b   1.000
_cell.length_c   1.000
_cell.angle_alpha   90.00
_cell.angle_beta   90.00
_cell.angle_gamma   90.00
#
_symmetry.space_group_name_H-M   'P 1'
#
loop_
_entity.id
_entity.type
_entity.pdbx_description
1 polymer ?
#
loop_
_entity_poly.entity_id
_entity_poly.type
_entity_poly.pdbx_seq_one_letter_code
_entity_poly.pdbx_strand_id
1 'polypeptide(L)' 'QLKRYTAFGHLFAAYREKYFRIDRHPVMSRHPTTPMDESDLLIHLSRQTDLRSGLVDLATLQSASRSEAFDRLVENGTG' A
#
# COMPACT_ATOMS: atom_id res chain seq x y z
N GLN A 1 -11.41 -7.89 -15.26
CA GLN A 1 -10.10 -7.79 -14.60
C GLN A 1 -10.25 -6.98 -13.30
N LEU A 2 -9.64 -7.40 -12.19
CA LEU A 2 -9.62 -6.64 -10.94
C LEU A 2 -8.62 -5.49 -11.09
N LYS A 3 -9.09 -4.30 -11.49
CA LYS A 3 -8.30 -3.07 -11.66
C LYS A 3 -7.82 -2.55 -10.28
N ARG A 4 -6.77 -3.14 -9.73
CA ARG A 4 -6.14 -2.80 -8.44
C ARG A 4 -4.74 -2.24 -8.68
N TYR A 5 -4.43 -1.15 -8.00
CA TYR A 5 -3.17 -0.42 -8.18
C TYR A 5 -2.66 0.10 -6.84
N THR A 6 -1.35 0.28 -6.71
CA THR A 6 -0.73 0.87 -5.54
C THR A 6 0.03 2.13 -5.94
N ALA A 7 -0.14 3.22 -5.20
CA ALA A 7 0.60 4.46 -5.41
C ALA A 7 0.99 5.05 -4.05
N PHE A 8 2.27 5.37 -3.87
CA PHE A 8 2.81 5.91 -2.61
C PHE A 8 2.40 5.11 -1.36
N GLY A 9 2.37 3.77 -1.49
CA GLY A 9 1.95 2.86 -0.40
C GLY A 9 0.44 2.67 -0.25
N HIS A 10 -0.39 3.49 -0.89
CA HIS A 10 -1.85 3.36 -0.80
C HIS A 10 -2.41 2.39 -1.84
N LEU A 11 -3.32 1.50 -1.40
CA LEU A 11 -4.08 0.61 -2.27
C LEU A 11 -5.30 1.31 -2.87
N PHE A 12 -5.43 1.21 -4.20
CA PHE A 12 -6.56 1.67 -4.99
C PHE A 12 -7.25 0.50 -5.69
N ALA A 13 -8.57 0.60 -5.84
CA ALA A 13 -9.36 -0.34 -6.63
C ALA A 13 -10.43 0.40 -7.43
N ALA A 14 -10.75 -0.11 -8.62
CA ALA A 14 -11.84 0.45 -9.42
C ALA A 14 -13.20 -0.03 -8.92
N TYR A 15 -14.16 0.90 -8.90
CA TYR A 15 -15.58 0.62 -8.83
C TYR A 15 -16.28 1.35 -9.98
N ARG A 16 -16.85 0.57 -10.91
CA ARG A 16 -17.30 1.08 -12.22
C ARG A 16 -16.12 1.75 -12.94
N GLU A 17 -16.31 2.96 -13.49
CA GLU A 17 -15.29 3.70 -14.24
C GLU A 17 -14.46 4.66 -13.39
N LYS A 18 -14.47 4.52 -12.05
CA LYS A 18 -13.72 5.38 -11.12
C LYS A 18 -12.80 4.58 -10.23
N TYR A 19 -11.64 5.16 -9.92
CA TYR A 19 -10.68 4.63 -8.96
C TYR A 19 -10.88 5.25 -7.59
N PHE A 20 -10.82 4.42 -6.56
CA PHE A 20 -10.93 4.84 -5.16
C PHE A 20 -9.76 4.27 -4.39
N ARG A 21 -9.24 5.02 -3.40
CA ARG A 21 -8.49 4.39 -2.31
C ARG A 21 -9.39 3.34 -1.67
N ILE A 22 -8.82 2.22 -1.24
CA ILE A 22 -9.58 1.07 -0.76
C ILE A 22 -10.45 1.40 0.46
N ASP A 23 -9.98 2.31 1.32
CA ASP A 23 -10.68 2.85 2.49
C ASP A 23 -11.88 3.75 2.16
N ARG A 24 -11.98 4.21 0.91
CA ARG A 24 -13.10 5.00 0.38
C ARG A 24 -13.90 4.24 -0.68
N HIS A 25 -13.50 3.00 -1.00
CA HIS A 25 -14.13 2.21 -2.04
C HIS A 25 -15.57 1.88 -1.63
N PRO A 26 -16.59 2.11 -2.48
CA PRO A 26 -18.01 2.00 -2.11
C PRO A 26 -18.39 0.65 -1.49
N VAL A 27 -17.75 -0.43 -1.93
CA VAL A 27 -17.97 -1.80 -1.45
C VAL A 27 -17.00 -2.22 -0.35
N MET A 28 -15.71 -1.87 -0.44
CA MET A 28 -14.68 -2.48 0.44
C MET A 28 -14.64 -1.78 1.80
N SER A 29 -14.86 -0.48 1.84
CA SER A 29 -14.96 0.29 3.10
C SER A 29 -16.15 -0.11 3.98
N ARG A 30 -17.17 -0.75 3.40
CA ARG A 30 -18.40 -1.20 4.07
C ARG A 30 -18.58 -2.71 3.99
N HIS A 31 -17.52 -3.46 3.66
CA HIS A 31 -17.64 -4.89 3.48
C HIS A 31 -18.09 -5.53 4.81
N PRO A 32 -19.11 -6.41 4.82
CA PRO A 32 -19.71 -6.90 6.06
C PRO A 32 -18.77 -7.77 6.91
N THR A 33 -17.72 -8.33 6.30
CA THR A 33 -16.79 -9.25 6.99
C THR A 33 -15.39 -8.66 7.12
N THR A 34 -14.96 -7.85 6.15
CA THR A 34 -13.58 -7.36 6.04
C THR A 34 -13.58 -5.89 5.61
N PRO A 35 -14.21 -5.00 6.41
CA PRO A 35 -14.25 -3.59 6.07
C PRO A 35 -12.81 -3.05 6.00
N MET A 36 -12.48 -2.37 4.91
CA MET A 36 -11.19 -1.70 4.74
C MET A 36 -11.35 -0.24 5.16
N ASP A 37 -10.79 0.13 6.31
CA ASP A 37 -10.76 1.49 6.85
C ASP A 37 -9.41 2.20 6.62
N GLU A 38 -8.41 1.45 6.17
CA GLU A 38 -7.06 1.92 5.88
C GLU A 38 -6.66 1.58 4.46
N SER A 39 -5.99 2.52 3.79
CA SER A 39 -5.46 2.33 2.44
C SER A 39 -3.95 2.26 2.38
N ASP A 40 -3.24 2.87 3.34
CA ASP A 40 -1.80 2.70 3.51
C ASP A 40 -1.50 1.24 3.90
N LEU A 41 -0.82 0.53 3.01
CA LEU A 41 -0.54 -0.89 3.20
C LEU A 41 0.43 -1.13 4.36
N LEU A 42 1.33 -0.20 4.67
CA LEU A 42 2.24 -0.37 5.81
C LEU A 42 1.48 -0.27 7.14
N ILE A 43 0.57 0.72 7.25
CA ILE A 43 -0.29 0.85 8.43
C ILE A 43 -1.26 -0.34 8.53
N HIS A 44 -1.81 -0.80 7.42
CA HIS A 44 -2.71 -1.94 7.43
C HIS A 44 -2.01 -3.23 7.89
N LEU A 45 -0.82 -3.51 7.35
CA LEU A 45 -0.05 -4.70 7.70
C LEU A 45 0.47 -4.66 9.14
N SER A 46 0.85 -3.49 9.66
CA SER A 46 1.30 -3.37 11.06
C SER A 46 0.22 -3.71 12.08
N ARG A 47 -1.06 -3.67 11.70
CA ARG A 47 -2.18 -4.15 12.54
C ARG A 47 -2.32 -5.67 12.55
N GLN A 48 -1.65 -6.38 11.63
CA GLN A 48 -1.80 -7.83 11.43
C GLN A 48 -0.55 -8.62 11.80
N THR A 49 0.60 -7.96 11.92
CA THR A 49 1.87 -8.61 12.22
C THR A 49 2.88 -7.62 12.79
N ASP A 50 3.79 -8.13 13.61
CA ASP A 50 4.94 -7.37 14.14
C ASP A 50 6.14 -7.37 13.16
N LEU A 51 6.02 -8.01 11.99
CA LEU A 51 7.07 -8.00 10.98
C LEU A 51 7.31 -6.57 10.48
N ARG A 52 8.58 -6.15 10.51
CA ARG A 52 8.97 -4.86 9.97
C ARG A 52 8.78 -4.83 8.47
N SER A 53 8.14 -3.76 7.99
CA SER A 53 7.83 -3.57 6.57
C SER A 53 8.27 -2.18 6.12
N GLY A 54 8.81 -2.09 4.91
CA GLY A 54 9.23 -0.83 4.27
C GLY A 54 8.55 -0.66 2.91
N LEU A 55 8.50 0.58 2.42
CA LEU A 55 7.87 0.91 1.14
C LEU A 55 8.93 1.22 0.08
N VAL A 56 8.86 0.50 -1.04
CA VAL A 56 9.50 0.88 -2.30
C VAL A 56 8.39 1.19 -3.30
N ASP A 57 8.09 2.47 -3.52
CA ASP A 57 7.03 2.88 -4.44
C ASP A 57 7.54 3.15 -5.86
N LEU A 58 6.62 3.42 -6.79
CA LEU A 58 6.96 3.64 -8.19
C LEU A 58 7.86 4.86 -8.41
N ALA A 59 7.69 5.93 -7.63
CA ALA A 59 8.53 7.12 -7.72
C ALA A 59 9.99 6.81 -7.30
N THR A 60 10.15 6.04 -6.22
CA THR A 60 11.44 5.54 -5.75
C THR A 60 12.07 4.65 -6.81
N LEU A 61 11.33 3.70 -7.38
CA LEU A 61 11.80 2.82 -8.45
C LEU A 61 12.23 3.58 -9.70
N GLN A 62 11.60 4.72 -10.01
CA GLN A 62 11.95 5.54 -11.16
C GLN A 62 13.11 6.50 -10.88
N SER A 63 13.38 6.82 -9.61
CA SER A 63 14.46 7.74 -9.21
C SER A 63 15.86 7.20 -9.56
N ALA A 64 16.84 8.11 -9.71
CA ALA A 64 18.24 7.73 -9.90
C ALA A 64 18.87 7.10 -8.64
N SER A 65 18.39 7.48 -7.45
CA SER A 65 18.87 6.99 -6.15
C SER A 65 18.12 5.75 -5.64
N ARG A 66 17.45 5.00 -6.53
CA ARG A 66 16.63 3.83 -6.16
C ARG A 66 17.39 2.79 -5.34
N SER A 67 18.65 2.52 -5.68
CA SER A 67 19.48 1.55 -4.97
C SER A 67 19.79 2.03 -3.55
N GLU A 68 20.25 3.28 -3.40
CA GLU A 68 20.50 3.88 -2.08
C GLU A 68 19.24 3.98 -1.21
N ALA A 69 18.08 4.24 -1.84
CA ALA A 69 16.81 4.24 -1.14
C ALA A 69 16.43 2.82 -0.66
N PHE A 70 16.66 1.81 -1.49
CA PHE A 70 16.44 0.40 -1.13
C PHE A 70 17.38 -0.06 -0.01
N ASP A 71 18.68 0.23 -0.12
CA ASP A 71 19.68 -0.18 0.88
C ASP A 71 19.35 0.39 2.26
N ARG A 72 18.97 1.68 2.33
CA ARG A 72 18.50 2.30 3.59
C ARG A 72 17.27 1.61 4.17
N LEU A 73 16.34 1.14 3.35
CA LEU A 73 15.16 0.41 3.82
C LEU A 73 15.55 -0.95 4.39
N VAL A 74 16.51 -1.65 3.77
CA VAL A 74 17.03 -2.93 4.27
C VAL A 74 17.75 -2.73 5.60
N GLU A 75 18.65 -1.74 5.70
CA GLU A 75 19.38 -1.43 6.94
C GLU A 75 18.43 -1.13 8.11
N ASN A 76 17.38 -0.35 7.88
CA ASN A 76 16.35 -0.06 8.88
C ASN A 76 15.51 -1.30 9.26
N GLY A 77 15.38 -2.26 8.35
CA GLY A 77 14.65 -3.51 8.54
C GLY A 77 15.42 -4.58 9.35
N THR A 78 16.75 -4.58 9.32
CA THR A 78 17.63 -5.67 9.83
C THR A 78 18.01 -5.61 11.31
N GLY A 79 17.08 -5.36 12.21
CA GLY A 79 17.34 -5.43 13.66
C GLY A 79 16.10 -5.61 14.49
#